data_AF-A0A2S8T1G0-F1
#
_entry.id   AF-A0A2S8T1G0-F1
#
_cell.length_a   1.000
_cell.length_b   1.000
_cell.length_c   1.000
_cell.angle_alpha   90.00
_cell.angle_beta   90.00
_cell.angle_gamma   90.00
#
_symmetry.space_group_name_H-M   'P 1'
#
loop_
_entity.id
_entity.type
_entity.pdbx_description
1 polymer ?
#
loop_
_entity_poly.entity_id
_entity_poly.type
_entity_poly.pdbx_seq_one_letter_code
_entity_poly.pdbx_strand_id
1 'polypeptide(L)' 'MKLSLNTSGLPLQDLVFGASVYFPPLFKAVLLGFFIWLFLHRQLRDWMYAGDIWHPLLMDLSLFALAVCLALVLLIAW' A
#
# COMPACT_ATOMS: atom_id res chain seq x y z
N MET A 1 -12.15 -43.05 -6.06
CA MET A 1 -12.35 -42.52 -4.69
C MET A 1 -11.99 -41.04 -4.70
N LYS A 2 -12.98 -40.15 -4.51
CA LYS A 2 -12.75 -38.70 -4.48
C LYS A 2 -12.22 -38.36 -3.09
N LEU A 3 -10.91 -38.14 -2.99
CA LEU A 3 -10.24 -37.74 -1.75
C LEU A 3 -10.66 -36.30 -1.44
N SER A 4 -11.77 -36.15 -0.71
CA SER A 4 -12.18 -34.89 -0.11
C SER A 4 -11.21 -34.59 1.03
N LEU A 5 -10.08 -33.99 0.70
CA LEU A 5 -9.15 -33.44 1.68
C LEU A 5 -9.85 -32.28 2.38
N ASN A 6 -10.45 -32.54 3.54
CA ASN A 6 -10.82 -31.52 4.50
C ASN A 6 -9.52 -30.89 5.02
N THR A 7 -9.01 -29.92 4.26
CA THR A 7 -7.91 -29.04 4.62
C THR A 7 -8.49 -28.01 5.57
N SER A 8 -8.50 -28.35 6.86
CA SER A 8 -8.79 -27.44 7.97
C SER A 8 -7.65 -27.64 8.96
N GLY A 9 -6.60 -26.83 8.82
CA GLY A 9 -5.43 -26.86 9.72
C GLY A 9 -4.05 -26.95 9.05
N LEU A 10 -3.92 -26.81 7.73
CA LEU A 10 -2.62 -26.69 7.07
C LEU A 10 -2.11 -25.24 7.16
N PRO A 11 -0.86 -24.99 7.60
CA PRO A 11 -0.29 -23.62 7.69
C PRO A 11 -0.28 -22.90 6.33
N LEU A 12 -0.32 -23.64 5.22
CA LEU A 12 -0.47 -23.08 3.87
C LEU A 12 -1.82 -22.36 3.66
N GLN A 13 -2.89 -22.80 4.31
CA GLN A 13 -4.21 -22.19 4.17
C GLN A 13 -4.35 -20.93 5.01
N ASP A 14 -3.77 -20.91 6.22
CA ASP A 14 -3.62 -19.68 7.01
C ASP A 14 -2.66 -18.68 6.34
N LEU A 15 -1.62 -19.16 5.65
CA LEU A 15 -0.72 -18.32 4.86
C LEU A 15 -1.42 -17.75 3.62
N VAL A 16 -2.25 -18.54 2.93
CA VAL A 16 -3.07 -18.08 1.80
C VAL A 16 -4.18 -17.14 2.28
N PHE A 17 -4.80 -17.41 3.43
CA PHE A 17 -5.83 -16.55 4.00
C PHE A 17 -5.24 -15.23 4.48
N GLY A 18 -4.14 -15.26 5.23
CA GLY A 18 -3.36 -14.09 5.60
C GLY A 18 -2.90 -13.30 4.37
N ALA A 19 -2.34 -13.97 3.35
CA ALA A 19 -2.03 -13.34 2.08
C ALA A 19 -3.28 -12.71 1.45
N SER A 20 -4.44 -13.37 1.48
CA SER A 20 -5.71 -12.85 0.94
C SER A 20 -6.43 -11.84 1.84
N VAL A 21 -6.00 -11.63 3.08
CA VAL A 21 -6.54 -10.60 3.98
C VAL A 21 -5.64 -9.38 3.97
N TYR A 22 -4.34 -9.57 3.82
CA TYR A 22 -3.37 -8.49 3.67
C TYR A 22 -3.30 -7.98 2.21
N PHE A 23 -3.31 -8.85 1.19
CA PHE A 23 -3.21 -8.40 -0.21
C PHE A 23 -4.40 -7.53 -0.65
N PRO A 24 -5.68 -7.92 -0.49
CA PRO A 24 -6.76 -7.16 -1.10
C PRO A 24 -6.95 -5.74 -0.54
N PRO A 25 -6.89 -5.49 0.78
CA PRO A 25 -7.03 -4.15 1.33
C PRO A 25 -5.74 -3.32 1.21
N LEU A 26 -4.57 -3.89 1.49
CA LEU A 26 -3.31 -3.14 1.33
C LEU A 26 -3.06 -2.80 -0.13
N PHE A 27 -3.34 -3.72 -1.06
CA PHE A 27 -3.16 -3.42 -2.49
C PHE A 27 -4.11 -2.31 -2.95
N LYS A 28 -5.36 -2.31 -2.46
CA LYS A 28 -6.29 -1.20 -2.70
C LYS A 28 -5.79 0.11 -2.08
N ALA A 29 -5.28 0.07 -0.86
CA ALA A 29 -4.73 1.25 -0.18
C ALA A 29 -3.48 1.78 -0.88
N VAL A 30 -2.59 0.90 -1.36
CA VAL A 30 -1.40 1.26 -2.13
C VAL A 30 -1.78 1.86 -3.48
N LEU A 31 -2.76 1.28 -4.19
CA LEU A 31 -3.25 1.85 -5.44
C LEU A 31 -3.87 3.23 -5.24
N LEU A 32 -4.73 3.39 -4.23
CA LEU A 32 -5.37 4.67 -3.92
C LEU A 32 -4.34 5.70 -3.45
N GLY A 33 -3.42 5.30 -2.56
CA GLY A 33 -2.29 6.09 -2.09
C GLY A 33 -1.36 6.50 -3.24
N PHE A 34 -1.16 5.64 -4.24
CA PHE A 34 -0.38 5.96 -5.44
C PHE A 34 -1.04 7.08 -6.26
N PHE A 35 -2.36 7.08 -6.43
CA PHE A 35 -3.06 8.18 -7.10
C PHE A 35 -2.97 9.50 -6.33
N ILE A 36 -3.14 9.45 -5.00
CA ILE A 36 -2.96 10.63 -4.13
C ILE A 36 -1.53 11.15 -4.27
N TRP A 37 -0.55 10.27 -4.16
CA TRP A 37 0.86 10.60 -4.28
C TRP A 37 1.20 11.19 -5.65
N LEU A 38 0.67 10.69 -6.78
CA LEU A 38 0.91 11.28 -8.10
C LEU A 38 0.51 12.76 -8.16
N PHE A 39 -0.61 13.12 -7.52
CA PHE A 39 -1.08 14.50 -7.47
C PHE A 39 -0.15 15.37 -6.59
N LEU A 40 0.19 14.89 -5.39
CA LEU A 40 1.10 15.59 -4.48
C LEU A 40 2.51 15.72 -5.08
N HIS A 41 3.07 14.63 -5.58
CA HIS A 41 4.39 14.58 -6.19
C HIS A 41 4.49 15.57 -7.36
N ARG A 42 3.48 15.65 -8.23
CA ARG A 42 3.49 16.65 -9.31
C ARG A 42 3.55 18.08 -8.77
N GLN A 43 2.83 18.39 -7.70
CA GLN A 43 2.78 19.73 -7.15
C GLN A 43 4.04 20.10 -6.35
N LEU A 44 4.61 19.14 -5.62
CA LEU A 44 5.82 19.33 -4.81
C LEU A 44 7.12 19.10 -5.60
N ARG A 45 7.05 18.59 -6.83
CA ARG A 45 8.23 18.33 -7.69
C ARG A 45 9.13 19.55 -7.80
N ASP A 46 8.56 20.68 -8.22
CA ASP A 46 9.37 21.87 -8.52
C ASP A 46 10.06 22.42 -7.27
N TRP A 47 9.41 22.27 -6.10
CA TRP A 47 10.00 22.60 -4.81
C TRP A 47 11.07 21.59 -4.38
N MET A 48 10.80 20.30 -4.56
CA MET A 48 11.69 19.20 -4.18
C MET A 48 13.02 19.23 -4.93
N TYR A 49 12.99 19.71 -6.18
CA TYR A 49 14.19 19.86 -7.02
C TYR A 49 14.75 21.30 -7.04
N ALA A 50 14.24 22.22 -6.19
CA ALA A 50 14.71 23.60 -6.11
C ALA A 50 16.14 23.74 -5.53
N GLY A 51 16.73 22.66 -5.01
CA GLY A 51 18.08 22.63 -4.45
C GLY A 51 18.15 22.81 -2.93
N ASP A 52 17.04 23.18 -2.28
CA ASP A 52 16.96 23.34 -0.82
C ASP A 52 16.83 22.01 -0.06
N ILE A 53 16.46 20.92 -0.74
CA ILE A 53 16.18 19.62 -0.13
C ILE A 53 17.33 18.64 -0.37
N TRP A 54 17.86 18.09 0.71
CA TRP A 54 19.09 17.31 0.72
C TRP A 54 18.96 15.95 -0.01
N HIS A 55 17.87 15.22 0.23
CA HIS A 55 17.58 13.94 -0.43
C HIS A 55 16.15 13.91 -1.00
N PRO A 56 15.95 14.40 -2.25
CA PRO A 56 14.67 14.41 -2.95
C PRO A 56 13.97 13.04 -2.93
N LEU A 57 14.74 11.97 -3.13
CA LEU A 57 14.22 10.60 -3.18
C LEU A 57 13.67 10.12 -1.82
N LEU A 58 14.31 10.49 -0.70
CA LEU A 58 13.83 10.13 0.64
C LEU A 58 12.53 10.87 0.97
N MET A 59 12.45 12.14 0.58
CA MET A 59 11.24 12.95 0.77
C MET A 59 10.07 12.41 -0.06
N ASP A 60 10.34 11.96 -1.27
CA ASP A 60 9.32 11.39 -2.14
C ASP A 60 8.77 10.06 -1.61
N LEU A 61 9.66 9.20 -1.08
CA LEU A 61 9.28 7.94 -0.44
C LEU A 61 8.44 8.15 0.82
N SER A 62 8.76 9.17 1.62
CA SER A 62 7.96 9.49 2.82
C SER A 62 6.59 10.07 2.47
N LEU A 63 6.50 10.92 1.45
CA LEU A 63 5.24 11.39 0.89
C LEU A 63 4.38 10.23 0.37
N PHE A 64 4.99 9.26 -0.30
CA PHE A 64 4.30 8.06 -0.75
C PHE A 64 3.78 7.23 0.42
N ALA A 65 4.60 6.98 1.45
CA ALA A 65 4.19 6.26 2.64
C ALA A 65 3.04 6.95 3.38
N LEU A 66 3.08 8.28 3.51
CA LEU A 66 1.99 9.07 4.11
C LEU A 66 0.71 8.96 3.28
N ALA A 67 0.80 9.01 1.95
CA ALA A 67 -0.36 8.86 1.07
C ALA A 67 -1.00 7.46 1.19
N VAL A 68 -0.20 6.40 1.31
CA VAL A 68 -0.69 5.03 1.55
C VAL A 68 -1.35 4.90 2.92
N CYS A 69 -0.78 5.51 3.97
CA CYS A 69 -1.42 5.55 5.29
C CYS A 69 -2.77 6.29 5.27
N LEU A 70 -2.84 7.43 4.58
CA LEU A 70 -4.08 8.21 4.42
C LEU A 70 -5.13 7.39 3.66
N ALA A 71 -4.72 6.73 2.58
CA ALA A 71 -5.58 5.84 1.81
C ALA A 71 -6.09 4.65 2.64
N LEU A 72 -5.25 4.07 3.49
CA LEU A 72 -5.64 2.99 4.40
C LEU A 72 -6.68 3.48 5.42
N VAL A 73 -6.49 4.66 6.01
CA VAL A 73 -7.46 5.28 6.93
C VAL A 73 -8.79 5.53 6.23
N LEU A 74 -8.78 6.07 5.00
CA LEU A 74 -10.00 6.29 4.23
C LEU A 74 -10.74 4.98 3.91
N LEU A 75 -10.01 3.90 3.65
CA LEU A 75 -10.57 2.59 3.33
C LEU A 75 -11.14 1.87 4.56
N ILE A 76 -10.62 2.18 5.75
CA ILE A 76 -11.12 1.67 7.04
C ILE A 76 -12.28 2.52 7.59
N ALA A 77 -12.26 3.83 7.36
CA ALA A 77 -13.26 4.78 7.86
C ALA A 77 -14.57 4.77 7.05
N TRP A 78 -14.58 4.14 5.89
CA TRP A 78 -15.75 3.97 5.02
C TRP A 78 -16.35 2.58 5.17
#